data_AF-A0A923ZU72-F1
#
_entry.id   AF-A0A923ZU72-F1
#
_cell.length_a   1.000
_cell.length_b   1.000
_cell.length_c   1.000
_cell.angle_alpha   90.00
_cell.angle_beta   90.00
_cell.angle_gamma   90.00
#
_symmetry.space_group_name_H-M   'P 1'
#
loop_
_entity.id
_entity.type
_entity.pdbx_description
1 polymer ?
#
loop_
_entity_poly.entity_id
_entity_poly.type
_entity_poly.pdbx_seq_one_letter_code
_entity_poly.pdbx_strand_id
1 'polypeptide(L)'
;MRIFIEKILPKILSYSEKLDKLTILIDEPWVVNDDSQKFTKFIFRKDNSLLISDNGSVTLGKWDLLNKANSILLEFNNSLKLYNHGFLDEAVLILKIDGGSEYFVLVNQNKIPNLDLENYLESKYVNKQEGINYRTKHSLTPKSRAKINSDKGEIIIEYFSSPDMPSKGDFVLQNGKNAPNGKYKIDSMFFIHVFNGEIEKTSMF
;
A
#
# COMPACT_ATOMS: atom_id res chain seq x y z
N MET A 1 10.55 -6.53 -5.61
CA MET A 1 10.46 -5.31 -4.77
C MET A 1 11.29 -4.13 -5.26
N ARG A 2 12.62 -4.25 -5.43
CA ARG A 2 13.51 -3.09 -5.73
C ARG A 2 13.08 -2.22 -6.93
N ILE A 3 12.80 -2.83 -8.08
CA ILE A 3 12.43 -2.11 -9.32
C ILE A 3 11.16 -1.27 -9.12
N PHE A 4 10.18 -1.81 -8.40
CA PHE A 4 8.95 -1.10 -8.06
C PHE A 4 9.26 0.13 -7.20
N ILE A 5 10.07 -0.02 -6.14
CA ILE A 5 10.47 1.08 -5.27
C ILE A 5 11.21 2.18 -6.04
N GLU A 6 12.18 1.83 -6.89
CA GLU A 6 12.91 2.81 -7.72
C GLU A 6 11.98 3.60 -8.65
N LYS A 7 10.92 2.97 -9.16
CA LYS A 7 9.92 3.60 -10.04
C LYS A 7 8.93 4.49 -9.27
N ILE A 8 8.51 4.08 -8.08
CA ILE A 8 7.46 4.75 -7.31
C ILE A 8 8.01 5.92 -6.48
N LEU A 9 9.20 5.78 -5.91
CA LEU A 9 9.77 6.70 -4.93
C LEU A 9 9.83 8.15 -5.44
N PRO A 10 10.31 8.44 -6.67
CA PRO A 10 10.32 9.82 -7.19
C PRO A 10 8.93 10.47 -7.30
N LYS A 11 7.87 9.67 -7.41
CA LYS A 11 6.49 10.15 -7.54
C LYS A 11 5.84 10.47 -6.19
N ILE A 12 6.28 9.79 -5.14
CA ILE A 12 5.63 9.85 -3.82
C ILE A 12 6.44 10.66 -2.79
N LEU A 13 7.70 10.99 -3.10
CA LEU A 13 8.63 11.61 -2.15
C LEU A 13 8.11 12.92 -1.54
N SER A 14 7.32 13.70 -2.27
CA SER A 14 6.71 14.95 -1.79
C SER A 14 5.66 14.75 -0.69
N TYR A 15 5.12 13.53 -0.54
CA TYR A 15 4.19 13.17 0.52
C TYR A 15 4.88 12.56 1.75
N SER A 16 6.20 12.41 1.70
CA SER A 16 6.99 11.79 2.76
C SER A 16 6.99 12.65 4.01
N GLU A 17 6.68 12.03 5.14
CA GLU A 17 6.93 12.58 6.47
C GLU A 17 8.43 12.58 6.76
N LYS A 18 8.83 13.44 7.69
CA LYS A 18 10.20 13.44 8.22
C LYS A 18 10.42 12.29 9.18
N LEU A 19 11.63 11.74 9.19
CA LEU A 19 11.99 10.61 10.04
C LEU A 19 11.98 10.95 11.54
N ASP A 20 12.06 12.24 11.90
CA ASP A 20 11.94 12.74 13.28
C ASP A 20 10.51 12.64 13.86
N LYS A 21 9.52 12.27 13.05
CA LYS A 21 8.14 12.01 13.48
C LYS A 21 8.00 10.62 14.11
N LEU A 22 8.79 10.38 15.16
CA LEU A 22 8.93 9.09 15.86
C LEU A 22 7.61 8.46 16.26
N THR A 23 6.60 9.26 16.59
CA THR A 23 5.27 8.77 16.99
C THR A 23 4.61 7.85 15.96
N ILE A 24 5.01 7.93 14.68
CA ILE A 24 4.52 7.02 13.64
C ILE A 24 5.11 5.61 13.80
N LEU A 25 6.38 5.51 14.21
CA LEU A 25 7.13 4.25 14.23
C LEU A 25 6.94 3.46 15.52
N ILE A 26 6.84 4.18 16.63
CA ILE A 26 6.92 3.62 17.97
C ILE A 26 5.75 2.68 18.26
N ASP A 27 6.08 1.51 18.82
CA ASP A 27 5.14 0.48 19.29
C ASP A 27 4.18 -0.08 18.22
N GLU A 28 4.43 0.23 16.94
CA GLU A 28 3.67 -0.27 15.80
C GLU A 28 4.31 -1.54 15.17
N PRO A 29 3.51 -2.44 14.57
CA PRO A 29 3.99 -3.69 13.97
C PRO A 29 4.45 -3.48 12.53
N TRP A 30 5.74 -3.18 12.35
CA TRP A 30 6.36 -2.97 11.04
C TRP A 30 6.86 -4.28 10.45
N VAL A 31 6.23 -4.80 9.41
CA VAL A 31 6.60 -6.05 8.76
C VAL A 31 7.48 -5.78 7.54
N VAL A 32 8.56 -6.53 7.40
CA VAL A 32 9.44 -6.47 6.23
C VAL A 32 8.65 -6.84 4.99
N ASN A 33 8.71 -5.97 3.99
CA ASN A 33 8.11 -6.20 2.68
C ASN A 33 9.23 -6.39 1.66
N ASP A 34 9.58 -7.64 1.43
CA ASP A 34 10.58 -8.03 0.43
C ASP A 34 10.03 -9.17 -0.45
N ASP A 35 10.82 -9.61 -1.41
CA ASP A 35 10.44 -10.72 -2.30
C ASP A 35 10.57 -12.09 -1.60
N SER A 36 10.93 -12.12 -0.32
CA SER A 36 11.01 -13.35 0.47
C SER A 36 9.63 -13.64 1.09
N GLN A 37 9.27 -14.92 1.18
CA GLN A 37 8.02 -15.32 1.86
C GLN A 37 8.16 -15.27 3.40
N LYS A 38 9.15 -14.54 3.92
CA LYS A 38 9.52 -14.55 5.33
C LYS A 38 8.75 -13.48 6.09
N PHE A 39 7.96 -13.89 7.07
CA PHE A 39 7.28 -12.94 7.95
C PHE A 39 8.20 -12.47 9.08
N THR A 40 8.89 -11.34 8.85
CA THR A 40 9.73 -10.69 9.85
C THR A 40 9.11 -9.36 10.28
N LYS A 41 8.84 -9.22 11.59
CA LYS A 41 8.22 -8.03 12.18
C LYS A 41 9.20 -7.29 13.08
N PHE A 42 9.19 -5.97 13.00
CA PHE A 42 9.96 -5.02 13.78
C PHE A 42 9.01 -4.18 14.64
N ILE A 43 9.37 -3.96 15.90
CA ILE A 43 8.67 -3.04 16.80
C ILE A 43 9.71 -2.13 17.44
N PHE A 44 9.65 -0.84 17.07
CA PHE A 44 10.53 0.20 17.59
C PHE A 44 10.00 0.68 18.94
N ARG A 45 10.80 0.61 20.01
CA ARG A 45 10.40 1.05 21.35
C ARG A 45 10.99 2.41 21.70
N LYS A 46 10.31 3.15 22.57
CA LYS A 46 10.72 4.51 23.00
C LYS A 46 12.07 4.56 23.70
N ASP A 47 12.51 3.45 24.28
CA ASP A 47 13.78 3.29 24.99
C ASP A 47 14.93 2.87 24.07
N ASN A 48 14.78 3.09 22.75
CA ASN A 48 15.73 2.69 21.70
C ASN A 48 15.93 1.17 21.56
N SER A 49 15.13 0.34 22.23
CA SER A 49 15.12 -1.10 21.98
C SER A 49 14.33 -1.44 20.71
N LEU A 50 14.77 -2.48 20.01
CA LEU A 50 14.13 -2.99 18.80
C LEU A 50 13.74 -4.45 19.05
N LEU A 51 12.44 -4.76 18.94
CA LEU A 51 11.99 -6.15 18.96
C LEU A 51 11.84 -6.66 17.54
N ILE A 52 12.43 -7.82 17.26
CA ILE A 52 12.35 -8.45 15.94
C ILE A 52 11.74 -9.83 16.12
N SER A 53 10.58 -10.05 15.54
CA SER A 53 9.89 -11.34 15.52
C SER A 53 10.00 -11.97 14.14
N ASP A 54 10.68 -13.10 14.05
CA ASP A 54 10.79 -13.92 12.85
C ASP A 54 9.96 -15.20 13.04
N ASN A 55 8.79 -15.26 12.41
CA ASN A 55 7.85 -16.39 12.55
C ASN A 55 7.58 -16.81 14.01
N GLY A 56 7.55 -15.84 14.94
CA GLY A 56 7.31 -16.06 16.37
C GLY A 56 8.57 -16.18 17.24
N SER A 57 9.76 -16.34 16.64
CA SER A 57 11.03 -16.26 17.37
C SER A 57 11.44 -14.81 17.57
N VAL A 58 11.71 -14.39 18.81
CA VAL A 58 12.00 -12.99 19.15
C VAL A 58 13.49 -12.78 19.40
N THR A 59 14.07 -11.81 18.70
CA THR A 59 15.41 -11.28 18.92
C THR A 59 15.33 -9.83 19.38
N LEU A 60 16.17 -9.47 20.35
CA LEU A 60 16.34 -8.08 20.79
C LEU A 60 17.45 -7.41 20.00
N GLY A 61 17.21 -6.16 19.62
CA GLY A 61 18.17 -5.27 18.97
C GLY A 61 18.05 -3.86 19.51
N LYS A 62 18.72 -2.92 18.84
CA LYS A 62 18.62 -1.49 19.12
C LYS A 62 18.37 -0.70 17.84
N TRP A 63 17.82 0.49 18.02
CA TRP A 63 17.68 1.45 16.94
C TRP A 63 17.99 2.86 17.45
N ASP A 64 18.53 3.70 16.56
CA ASP A 64 18.82 5.09 16.88
C ASP A 64 18.54 6.00 15.68
N LEU A 65 17.95 7.15 15.94
CA LEU A 65 17.63 8.14 14.93
C LEU A 65 18.70 9.24 14.88
N LEU A 66 19.47 9.25 13.80
CA LEU A 66 20.50 10.24 13.55
C LEU A 66 19.89 11.45 12.83
N ASN A 67 19.16 12.29 13.56
CA ASN A 67 18.39 13.43 13.02
C ASN A 67 19.18 14.31 12.02
N LYS A 68 20.43 14.65 12.34
CA LYS A 68 21.27 15.50 11.47
C LYS A 68 21.67 14.82 10.16
N ALA A 69 21.78 13.50 10.17
CA ALA A 69 22.08 12.70 8.99
C ALA A 69 20.81 12.30 8.21
N ASN A 70 19.62 12.49 8.81
CA ASN A 70 18.35 11.98 8.30
C ASN A 70 18.42 10.46 8.05
N SER A 71 18.98 9.75 9.02
CA SER A 71 19.28 8.33 8.93
C SER A 71 18.87 7.60 10.21
N ILE A 72 18.57 6.31 10.09
CA ILE A 72 18.32 5.41 11.21
C ILE A 72 19.41 4.34 11.25
N LEU A 73 19.93 4.11 12.45
CA LEU A 73 20.88 3.04 12.74
C LEU A 73 20.09 1.86 13.31
N LEU A 74 20.26 0.67 12.75
CA LEU A 74 19.66 -0.56 13.25
C LEU A 74 20.77 -1.53 13.67
N GLU A 75 20.69 -2.02 14.90
CA GLU A 75 21.58 -3.03 15.46
C GLU A 75 20.81 -4.31 15.76
N PHE A 76 21.09 -5.38 15.04
CA PHE A 76 20.52 -6.71 15.29
C PHE A 76 21.32 -7.81 14.58
N ASN A 77 21.20 -9.05 15.04
CA ASN A 77 21.89 -10.22 14.49
C ASN A 77 23.41 -10.00 14.33
N ASN A 78 24.05 -9.38 15.33
CA ASN A 78 25.47 -9.01 15.32
C ASN A 78 25.87 -8.11 14.12
N SER A 79 24.90 -7.40 13.54
CA SER A 79 25.11 -6.45 12.45
C SER A 79 24.62 -5.08 12.85
N LEU A 80 25.38 -4.07 12.46
CA LEU A 80 25.03 -2.66 12.63
C LEU A 80 24.94 -2.05 11.23
N LYS A 81 23.75 -1.57 10.87
CA LYS A 81 23.49 -1.03 9.54
C LYS A 81 22.91 0.37 9.63
N LEU A 82 23.47 1.27 8.84
CA LEU A 82 22.99 2.63 8.69
C LEU A 82 22.08 2.72 7.46
N TYR A 83 20.92 3.32 7.65
CA TYR A 83 19.95 3.53 6.59
C TYR A 83 19.58 5.00 6.47
N ASN A 84 19.62 5.53 5.27
CA ASN A 84 19.12 6.86 4.96
C ASN A 84 17.61 6.82 4.77
N HIS A 85 16.93 7.91 5.17
CA HIS A 85 15.52 8.11 4.92
C HIS A 85 15.20 8.01 3.42
N GLY A 86 14.27 7.14 3.05
CA GLY A 86 13.72 7.07 1.70
C GLY A 86 12.32 7.67 1.66
N PHE A 87 11.40 7.11 2.42
CA PHE A 87 10.00 7.55 2.51
C PHE A 87 9.39 7.14 3.84
N LEU A 88 8.51 7.96 4.40
CA LEU A 88 7.71 7.60 5.57
C LEU A 88 6.29 8.12 5.42
N ASP A 89 5.31 7.27 5.69
CA ASP A 89 3.97 7.68 6.07
C ASP A 89 3.44 6.81 7.22
N GLU A 90 2.16 6.93 7.55
CA GLU A 90 1.54 6.14 8.63
C GLU A 90 1.59 4.62 8.44
N ALA A 91 1.81 4.14 7.21
CA ALA A 91 1.70 2.72 6.86
C ALA A 91 2.96 2.14 6.23
N VAL A 92 3.86 2.96 5.69
CA VAL A 92 5.02 2.53 4.91
C VAL A 92 6.24 3.32 5.35
N LEU A 93 7.32 2.58 5.64
CA LEU A 93 8.66 3.10 5.86
C LEU A 93 9.59 2.48 4.81
N ILE A 94 10.19 3.32 3.98
CA ILE A 94 11.23 2.94 3.02
C ILE A 94 12.53 3.56 3.49
N LEU A 95 13.51 2.70 3.69
CA LEU A 95 14.87 3.04 4.08
C LEU A 95 15.82 2.62 2.98
N LYS A 96 16.90 3.37 2.74
CA LYS A 96 17.94 3.02 1.77
C LYS A 96 19.24 2.74 2.52
N ILE A 97 19.89 1.61 2.23
CA ILE A 97 21.20 1.32 2.83
C ILE A 97 22.18 2.43 2.47
N ASP A 98 22.90 2.96 3.47
CA ASP A 98 23.90 3.99 3.24
C ASP A 98 25.02 3.48 2.33
N GLY A 99 25.40 4.27 1.32
CA GLY A 99 26.34 3.86 0.26
C GLY A 99 25.85 2.73 -0.65
N GLY A 100 24.66 2.17 -0.44
CA GLY A 100 24.10 1.04 -1.19
C GLY A 100 22.99 1.43 -2.18
N SER A 101 22.55 0.43 -2.96
CA SER A 101 21.38 0.57 -3.85
C SER A 101 20.16 -0.21 -3.38
N GLU A 102 20.28 -0.89 -2.24
CA GLU A 102 19.23 -1.72 -1.66
C GLU A 102 18.30 -0.88 -0.78
N TYR A 103 17.01 -1.22 -0.85
CA TYR A 103 15.98 -0.65 0.01
C TYR A 103 15.57 -1.66 1.07
N PHE A 104 15.36 -1.16 2.28
CA PHE A 104 14.72 -1.88 3.36
C PHE A 104 13.33 -1.30 3.57
N VAL A 105 12.32 -2.11 3.28
CA VAL A 105 10.93 -1.66 3.23
C VAL A 105 10.14 -2.33 4.33
N LEU A 106 9.42 -1.52 5.09
CA LEU A 106 8.63 -1.91 6.24
C LEU A 106 7.20 -1.41 6.05
N VAL A 107 6.24 -2.30 6.33
CA VAL A 107 4.80 -2.03 6.22
C VAL A 107 4.15 -2.18 7.58
N ASN A 108 3.41 -1.18 8.03
CA ASN A 108 2.62 -1.28 9.25
C ASN A 108 1.44 -2.23 9.02
N GLN A 109 1.46 -3.39 9.68
CA GLN A 109 0.43 -4.42 9.57
C GLN A 109 -0.95 -3.93 10.04
N ASN A 110 -1.03 -2.98 10.97
CA ASN A 110 -2.30 -2.43 11.42
C ASN A 110 -2.98 -1.58 10.33
N LYS A 111 -2.20 -0.99 9.43
CA LYS A 111 -2.68 -0.12 8.34
C LYS A 111 -2.88 -0.87 7.04
N ILE A 112 -2.03 -1.86 6.75
CA ILE A 112 -2.10 -2.69 5.56
C ILE A 112 -2.05 -4.17 6.01
N PRO A 113 -3.17 -4.76 6.45
CA PRO A 113 -3.17 -6.11 7.04
C PRO A 113 -2.72 -7.23 6.09
N ASN A 114 -2.94 -7.05 4.78
CA ASN A 114 -2.53 -7.98 3.73
C ASN A 114 -1.10 -7.74 3.23
N LEU A 115 -0.40 -6.71 3.76
CA LEU A 115 0.95 -6.29 3.37
C LEU A 115 1.10 -5.94 1.88
N ASP A 116 0.00 -5.58 1.22
CA ASP A 116 -0.02 -5.24 -0.20
C ASP A 116 0.45 -3.80 -0.43
N LEU A 117 1.78 -3.64 -0.37
CA LEU A 117 2.47 -2.37 -0.47
C LEU A 117 2.22 -1.67 -1.81
N GLU A 118 2.32 -2.43 -2.92
CA GLU A 118 2.23 -1.86 -4.26
C GLU A 118 0.89 -1.17 -4.46
N ASN A 119 -0.20 -1.90 -4.16
CA ASN A 119 -1.56 -1.36 -4.28
C ASN A 119 -1.80 -0.18 -3.34
N TYR A 120 -1.25 -0.21 -2.13
CA TYR A 120 -1.37 0.91 -1.20
C TYR A 120 -0.70 2.19 -1.74
N LEU A 121 0.56 2.11 -2.20
CA LEU A 121 1.28 3.27 -2.68
C LEU A 121 0.68 3.82 -3.99
N GLU A 122 0.27 2.92 -4.89
CA GLU A 122 -0.38 3.32 -6.14
C GLU A 122 -1.72 4.01 -5.89
N SER A 123 -2.61 3.42 -5.08
CA SER A 123 -3.91 4.04 -4.77
C SER A 123 -3.77 5.37 -4.05
N LYS A 124 -2.89 5.45 -3.04
CA LYS A 124 -2.81 6.63 -2.16
C LYS A 124 -2.13 7.82 -2.81
N TYR A 125 -1.10 7.60 -3.64
CA TYR A 125 -0.20 8.66 -4.09
C TYR A 125 -0.11 8.82 -5.60
N VAL A 126 -0.24 7.75 -6.38
CA VAL A 126 -0.13 7.82 -7.85
C VAL A 126 -1.50 8.12 -8.47
N ASN A 127 -2.51 7.35 -8.07
CA ASN A 127 -3.84 7.43 -8.66
C ASN A 127 -4.64 8.65 -8.18
N LYS A 128 -4.08 9.46 -7.27
CA LYS A 128 -4.55 10.84 -7.01
C LYS A 128 -4.42 11.75 -8.23
N GLN A 129 -3.44 11.53 -9.11
CA GLN A 129 -3.33 12.28 -10.38
C GLN A 129 -4.06 11.61 -11.53
N GLU A 130 -4.32 10.31 -11.46
CA GLU A 130 -5.27 9.70 -12.39
C GLU A 130 -6.67 10.23 -12.15
N GLY A 131 -7.05 10.71 -10.95
CA GLY A 131 -8.31 11.47 -10.76
C GLY A 131 -8.48 12.69 -11.68
N ILE A 132 -7.38 13.27 -12.16
CA ILE A 132 -7.38 14.39 -13.11
C ILE A 132 -7.39 13.87 -14.56
N ASN A 133 -6.74 12.74 -14.86
CA ASN A 133 -6.86 12.05 -16.15
C ASN A 133 -8.18 11.26 -16.33
N TYR A 134 -8.85 10.92 -15.23
CA TYR A 134 -10.18 10.32 -15.15
C TYR A 134 -11.24 11.38 -15.47
N ARG A 135 -11.05 12.65 -15.05
CA ARG A 135 -11.87 13.78 -15.53
C ARG A 135 -11.77 14.02 -17.03
N THR A 136 -10.65 13.67 -17.67
CA THR A 136 -10.54 13.67 -19.13
C THR A 136 -11.19 12.44 -19.79
N LYS A 137 -11.29 11.29 -19.10
CA LYS A 137 -12.18 10.17 -19.51
C LYS A 137 -13.68 10.45 -19.26
N HIS A 138 -14.03 11.32 -18.32
CA HIS A 138 -15.42 11.73 -18.01
C HIS A 138 -16.10 12.61 -19.09
N SER A 139 -15.48 12.76 -20.27
CA SER A 139 -16.21 13.17 -21.47
C SER A 139 -16.92 12.01 -22.17
N LEU A 140 -16.71 10.77 -21.74
CA LEU A 140 -17.41 9.59 -22.26
C LEU A 140 -18.65 9.33 -21.40
N THR A 141 -19.81 9.33 -22.05
CA THR A 141 -21.05 8.83 -21.45
C THR A 141 -20.97 7.30 -21.36
N PRO A 142 -21.26 6.68 -20.20
CA PRO A 142 -21.35 5.23 -20.12
C PRO A 142 -22.41 4.72 -21.11
N LYS A 143 -22.15 3.57 -21.74
CA LYS A 143 -23.09 2.94 -22.70
C LYS A 143 -24.35 2.46 -21.98
N SER A 144 -24.20 1.96 -20.76
CA SER A 144 -25.31 1.57 -19.89
C SER A 144 -24.92 1.64 -18.42
N ARG A 145 -25.91 1.54 -17.55
CA ARG A 145 -25.73 1.44 -16.09
C ARG A 145 -26.58 0.28 -15.57
N ALA A 146 -26.03 -0.53 -14.68
CA ALA A 146 -26.78 -1.56 -13.97
C ALA A 146 -26.65 -1.39 -12.46
N LYS A 147 -27.77 -1.50 -11.77
CA LYS A 147 -27.84 -1.56 -10.31
C LYS A 147 -27.75 -3.03 -9.90
N ILE A 148 -26.80 -3.36 -9.03
CA ILE A 148 -26.49 -4.73 -8.63
C ILE A 148 -26.43 -4.81 -7.10
N ASN A 149 -27.07 -5.83 -6.54
CA ASN A 149 -26.93 -6.18 -5.13
C ASN A 149 -25.71 -7.08 -4.97
N SER A 150 -24.62 -6.50 -4.46
CA SER A 150 -23.42 -7.27 -4.11
C SER A 150 -23.49 -7.80 -2.68
N ASP A 151 -22.53 -8.66 -2.32
CA ASP A 151 -22.26 -9.05 -0.93
C ASP A 151 -21.90 -7.87 -0.01
N LYS A 152 -21.52 -6.72 -0.58
CA LYS A 152 -21.19 -5.47 0.13
C LYS A 152 -22.29 -4.41 0.04
N GLY A 153 -23.50 -4.81 -0.37
CA GLY A 153 -24.64 -3.95 -0.56
C GLY A 153 -24.81 -3.50 -2.01
N GLU A 154 -25.67 -2.51 -2.21
CA GLU A 154 -26.03 -2.03 -3.54
C GLU A 154 -24.90 -1.23 -4.19
N ILE A 155 -24.59 -1.57 -5.44
CA ILE A 155 -23.63 -0.88 -6.28
C ILE A 155 -24.26 -0.55 -7.64
N ILE A 156 -23.69 0.43 -8.33
CA ILE A 156 -24.02 0.76 -9.72
C ILE A 156 -22.76 0.53 -10.56
N ILE A 157 -22.85 -0.30 -11.58
CA ILE A 157 -21.80 -0.45 -12.58
C ILE A 157 -22.12 0.43 -13.78
N GLU A 158 -21.18 1.26 -14.19
CA GLU A 158 -21.22 2.05 -15.42
C GLU A 158 -20.37 1.36 -16.49
N TYR A 159 -21.01 0.89 -17.56
CA TYR A 159 -20.36 0.11 -18.61
C TYR A 159 -19.83 0.99 -19.74
N PHE A 160 -18.56 0.83 -20.10
CA PHE A 160 -17.92 1.58 -21.19
C PHE A 160 -17.53 0.67 -22.36
N SER A 161 -17.16 -0.58 -22.07
CA SER A 161 -16.73 -1.56 -23.08
C SER A 161 -17.90 -2.34 -23.66
N SER A 162 -18.52 -3.21 -22.86
CA SER A 162 -19.64 -4.06 -23.24
C SER A 162 -20.89 -3.65 -22.48
N PRO A 163 -22.04 -3.45 -23.13
CA PRO A 163 -23.29 -3.39 -22.40
C PRO A 163 -23.47 -4.72 -21.67
N ASP A 164 -23.76 -4.66 -20.38
CA ASP A 164 -24.30 -5.76 -19.56
C ASP A 164 -23.32 -6.82 -19.05
N MET A 165 -22.03 -6.76 -19.41
CA MET A 165 -21.02 -7.63 -18.80
C MET A 165 -19.90 -6.81 -18.16
N PRO A 166 -19.69 -6.93 -16.84
CA PRO A 166 -18.64 -6.18 -16.16
C PRO A 166 -17.27 -6.57 -16.71
N SER A 167 -16.46 -5.57 -17.01
CA SER A 167 -15.17 -5.74 -17.65
C SER A 167 -14.15 -4.79 -17.05
N LYS A 168 -12.86 -5.08 -17.26
CA LYS A 168 -11.79 -4.18 -16.83
C LYS A 168 -12.00 -2.80 -17.47
N GLY A 169 -12.02 -1.75 -16.67
CA GLY A 169 -12.29 -0.39 -17.14
C GLY A 169 -13.66 0.19 -16.79
N ASP A 170 -14.63 -0.67 -16.44
CA ASP A 170 -15.96 -0.20 -16.04
C ASP A 170 -15.93 0.39 -14.63
N PHE A 171 -16.75 1.40 -14.38
CA PHE A 171 -16.81 2.08 -13.07
C PHE A 171 -17.84 1.43 -12.16
N VAL A 172 -17.56 1.47 -10.86
CA VAL A 172 -18.42 0.96 -9.79
C VAL A 172 -18.64 2.06 -8.79
N LEU A 173 -19.91 2.41 -8.58
CA LEU A 173 -20.34 3.40 -7.63
C LEU A 173 -21.10 2.73 -6.48
N GLN A 174 -20.87 3.21 -5.26
CA GLN A 174 -21.64 2.86 -4.08
C GLN A 174 -22.08 4.16 -3.39
N ASN A 175 -23.39 4.29 -3.13
CA ASN A 175 -23.99 5.50 -2.55
C ASN A 175 -23.63 6.79 -3.32
N GLY A 176 -23.56 6.72 -4.65
CA GLY A 176 -23.26 7.87 -5.52
C GLY A 176 -21.79 8.32 -5.53
N LYS A 177 -20.89 7.53 -4.94
CA LYS A 177 -19.43 7.76 -4.96
C LYS A 177 -18.71 6.52 -5.46
N ASN A 178 -17.42 6.62 -5.77
CA ASN A 178 -16.60 5.46 -6.14
C ASN A 178 -16.70 4.37 -5.07
N ALA A 179 -16.97 3.13 -5.50
CA ALA A 179 -17.07 2.00 -4.60
C ALA A 179 -15.71 1.74 -3.93
N PRO A 180 -15.69 1.39 -2.63
CA PRO A 180 -14.47 1.03 -1.92
C PRO A 180 -13.70 -0.09 -2.59
N ASN A 181 -12.39 -0.14 -2.36
CA ASN A 181 -11.55 -1.18 -2.94
C ASN A 181 -11.95 -2.58 -2.43
N GLY A 182 -11.79 -3.58 -3.29
CA GLY A 182 -11.86 -4.99 -2.91
C GLY A 182 -12.67 -5.84 -3.87
N LYS A 183 -12.83 -7.11 -3.50
CA LYS A 183 -13.62 -8.09 -4.23
C LYS A 183 -15.12 -7.92 -3.90
N TYR A 184 -15.96 -7.91 -4.91
CA TYR A 184 -17.42 -7.86 -4.80
C TYR A 184 -17.99 -9.08 -5.49
N LYS A 185 -18.85 -9.83 -4.79
CA LYS A 185 -19.67 -10.87 -5.39
C LYS A 185 -20.89 -10.22 -6.00
N ILE A 186 -21.02 -10.31 -7.32
CA ILE A 186 -22.14 -9.69 -8.05
C ILE A 186 -23.15 -10.71 -8.57
N ASP A 187 -22.77 -11.98 -8.60
CA ASP A 187 -23.66 -13.12 -8.85
C ASP A 187 -23.09 -14.37 -8.12
N SER A 188 -23.86 -15.44 -8.07
CA SER A 188 -23.51 -16.77 -7.59
C SER A 188 -22.10 -17.22 -8.01
N MET A 189 -21.74 -17.01 -9.28
CA MET A 189 -20.48 -17.44 -9.86
C MET A 189 -19.50 -16.30 -10.17
N PHE A 190 -19.88 -15.03 -10.05
CA PHE A 190 -19.12 -13.94 -10.65
C PHE A 190 -18.68 -12.89 -9.62
N PHE A 191 -17.41 -12.52 -9.71
CA PHE A 191 -16.81 -11.47 -8.88
C PHE A 191 -16.15 -10.40 -9.74
N ILE A 192 -16.22 -9.17 -9.24
CA ILE A 192 -15.45 -8.04 -9.73
C ILE A 192 -14.45 -7.62 -8.66
N HIS A 193 -13.25 -7.27 -9.08
CA HIS A 193 -12.22 -6.71 -8.20
C HIS A 193 -12.13 -5.23 -8.50
N VAL A 194 -12.57 -4.42 -7.54
CA VAL A 194 -12.71 -2.97 -7.70
C VAL A 194 -11.54 -2.28 -7.03
N PHE A 195 -10.99 -1.29 -7.71
CA PHE A 195 -9.93 -0.43 -7.21
C PHE A 195 -10.20 1.01 -7.64
N ASN A 196 -10.25 1.92 -6.67
CA ASN A 196 -10.59 3.33 -6.85
C ASN A 196 -11.91 3.56 -7.62
N GLY A 197 -12.86 2.63 -7.49
CA GLY A 197 -14.14 2.67 -8.20
C GLY A 197 -14.08 2.17 -9.64
N GLU A 198 -13.01 1.53 -10.10
CA GLU A 198 -12.90 0.89 -11.41
C GLU A 198 -12.73 -0.62 -11.25
N ILE A 199 -13.28 -1.42 -12.16
CA ILE A 199 -13.04 -2.85 -12.22
C ILE A 199 -11.64 -3.10 -12.78
N GLU A 200 -10.76 -3.73 -12.01
CA GLU A 200 -9.43 -4.13 -12.50
C GLU A 200 -9.43 -5.48 -13.20
N LYS A 201 -10.25 -6.40 -12.68
CA LYS A 201 -10.41 -7.75 -13.22
C LYS A 201 -11.73 -8.35 -12.76
N THR A 202 -12.15 -9.36 -13.50
CA THR A 202 -13.26 -10.23 -13.15
C THR A 202 -12.74 -11.63 -12.86
N SER A 203 -13.42 -12.35 -11.98
CA SER A 203 -13.09 -13.76 -11.70
C SER A 203 -14.37 -14.55 -11.50
N MET A 204 -14.36 -15.81 -11.91
CA MET A 204 -15.44 -16.74 -11.60
C MET A 204 -15.06 -17.62 -10.41
N PHE A 205 -16.08 -18.15 -9.72
CA PHE A 205 -15.93 -19.16 -8.68
C PHE A 205 -15.46 -20.48 -9.27
#